data_AF-A0A3M2KZ64-F1
#
_entry.id   AF-A0A3M2KZ64-F1
#
_cell.length_a   1.000
_cell.length_b   1.000
_cell.length_c   1.000
_cell.angle_alpha   90.00
_cell.angle_beta   90.00
_cell.angle_gamma   90.00
#
_symmetry.space_group_name_H-M   'P 1'
#
loop_
_entity.id
_entity.type
_entity.pdbx_description
1 polymer ?
#
loop_
_entity_poly.entity_id
_entity_poly.type
_entity_poly.pdbx_seq_one_letter_code
_entity_poly.pdbx_strand_id
1 'polypeptide(L)'
;MREALAAEIGRVDADGLDSCLGPVPEDLTDAEAFHAWLGGHLPLEWVGLRLMAEIFPADDRVELSGRIVVPEGQVRIVDGDVTVDGDLLLEDGARVMVLGTLTITGSLVAPTDSYSLVAAGRIECRDGVTGRTIMALQSIHCPGTFFLSSDHHDSIAPLYTGGVLVDFMWPAQFDRVEVATRVTGGIEEIDYDAAVAALAIPEPEDDDWDDLGSIYAAKLLASVS
;
A
#
# COMPACT_ATOMS: atom_id res chain seq x y z
N MET A 1 -24.74 6.31 6.01
CA MET A 1 -23.30 6.04 5.86
C MET A 1 -23.07 4.64 5.32
N ARG A 2 -23.40 3.57 6.06
CA ARG A 2 -23.26 2.18 5.58
C ARG A 2 -23.98 1.89 4.26
N GLU A 3 -25.21 2.41 4.08
CA GLU A 3 -25.93 2.32 2.80
C GLU A 3 -25.24 3.03 1.62
N ALA A 4 -24.53 4.13 1.88
CA ALA A 4 -23.78 4.85 0.85
C ALA A 4 -22.49 4.11 0.47
N LEU A 5 -21.80 3.52 1.46
CA LEU A 5 -20.61 2.69 1.27
C LEU A 5 -20.94 1.38 0.53
N ALA A 6 -22.06 0.74 0.89
CA ALA A 6 -22.57 -0.44 0.21
C ALA A 6 -22.86 -0.18 -1.27
N ALA A 7 -23.48 0.96 -1.59
CA ALA A 7 -23.73 1.38 -2.96
C ALA A 7 -22.43 1.67 -3.76
N GLU A 8 -21.39 2.16 -3.09
CA GLU A 8 -20.07 2.46 -3.68
C GLU A 8 -19.26 1.19 -3.99
N ILE A 9 -19.31 0.17 -3.12
CA ILE A 9 -18.65 -1.13 -3.35
C ILE A 9 -19.35 -1.94 -4.46
N GLY A 10 -20.64 -1.70 -4.70
CA GLY A 10 -21.42 -2.30 -5.80
C GLY A 10 -21.58 -3.83 -5.74
N ARG A 11 -21.08 -4.48 -4.69
CA ARG A 11 -21.05 -5.95 -4.52
C ARG A 11 -21.62 -6.46 -3.21
N VAL A 12 -21.95 -5.57 -2.26
CA VAL A 12 -22.46 -5.93 -0.93
C VAL A 12 -23.53 -4.90 -0.55
N ASP A 13 -24.71 -5.35 -0.09
CA ASP A 13 -25.73 -4.46 0.47
C ASP A 13 -25.38 -4.04 1.92
N ALA A 14 -26.17 -3.17 2.54
CA ALA A 14 -25.87 -2.69 3.90
C ALA A 14 -25.85 -3.83 4.93
N ASP A 15 -26.75 -4.81 4.80
CA ASP A 15 -26.81 -5.98 5.68
C ASP A 15 -25.61 -6.91 5.47
N GLY A 16 -25.15 -7.07 4.24
CA GLY A 16 -23.93 -7.79 3.91
C GLY A 16 -22.68 -7.07 4.41
N LEU A 17 -22.67 -5.73 4.38
CA LEU A 17 -21.58 -4.93 4.95
C LEU A 17 -21.52 -5.13 6.47
N ASP A 18 -22.66 -5.15 7.15
CA ASP A 18 -22.77 -5.44 8.59
C ASP A 18 -22.42 -6.90 8.94
N SER A 19 -22.70 -7.84 8.03
CA SER A 19 -22.30 -9.24 8.21
C SER A 19 -20.80 -9.47 7.97
N CYS A 20 -20.17 -8.66 7.12
CA CYS A 20 -18.74 -8.75 6.80
C CYS A 20 -17.88 -7.95 7.78
N LEU A 21 -18.29 -6.72 8.10
CA LEU A 21 -17.65 -5.86 9.08
C LEU A 21 -18.30 -6.16 10.44
N GLY A 22 -17.60 -6.90 11.29
CA GLY A 22 -18.02 -7.14 12.68
C GLY A 22 -18.22 -5.84 13.48
N PRO A 23 -18.40 -5.92 14.81
CA PRO A 23 -18.46 -4.70 15.62
C PRO A 23 -17.19 -3.86 15.41
N VAL A 24 -17.34 -2.55 15.22
CA VAL A 24 -16.21 -1.63 15.11
C VAL A 24 -15.35 -1.78 16.37
N PRO A 25 -14.03 -1.93 16.25
CA PRO A 25 -13.17 -2.04 17.43
C PRO A 25 -13.30 -0.78 18.30
N GLU A 26 -13.52 -0.98 19.60
CA GLU A 26 -13.62 0.11 20.57
C GLU A 26 -12.26 0.77 20.85
N ASP A 27 -11.17 0.08 20.52
CA ASP A 27 -9.79 0.48 20.76
C ASP A 27 -8.93 0.20 19.52
N LEU A 28 -8.33 1.25 18.96
CA LEU A 28 -7.42 1.17 17.81
C LEU A 28 -6.07 0.52 18.14
N THR A 29 -5.73 0.41 19.42
CA THR A 29 -4.52 -0.26 19.86
C THR A 29 -4.65 -1.78 19.84
N ASP A 30 -5.87 -2.32 19.75
CA ASP A 30 -6.12 -3.75 19.54
C ASP A 30 -6.08 -4.12 18.05
N ALA A 31 -4.86 -4.26 17.55
CA ALA A 31 -4.57 -4.62 16.18
C ALA A 31 -5.16 -5.96 15.71
N GLU A 32 -5.33 -6.94 16.61
CA GLU A 32 -5.84 -8.26 16.27
C GLU A 32 -7.36 -8.20 16.03
N ALA A 33 -8.08 -7.54 16.94
CA ALA A 33 -9.50 -7.26 16.77
C ALA A 33 -9.75 -6.44 15.49
N PHE A 34 -8.90 -5.46 15.23
CA PHE A 34 -8.94 -4.66 14.02
C PHE A 34 -8.72 -5.52 12.76
N HIS A 35 -7.72 -6.40 12.76
CA HIS A 35 -7.43 -7.24 11.60
C HIS A 35 -8.59 -8.20 11.29
N ALA A 36 -9.15 -8.83 12.33
CA ALA A 36 -10.31 -9.69 12.19
C ALA A 36 -11.52 -8.94 11.60
N TRP A 37 -11.63 -7.64 11.87
CA TRP A 37 -12.71 -6.79 11.39
C TRP A 37 -12.66 -6.52 9.87
N LEU A 38 -11.46 -6.40 9.28
CA LEU A 38 -11.31 -6.07 7.85
C LEU A 38 -11.59 -7.24 6.88
N GLY A 39 -11.58 -8.49 7.37
CA GLY A 39 -12.11 -9.64 6.63
C GLY A 39 -11.40 -10.02 5.32
N GLY A 40 -10.25 -9.42 4.99
CA GLY A 40 -9.32 -9.88 3.95
C GLY A 40 -9.76 -9.67 2.49
N HIS A 41 -10.80 -8.86 2.23
CA HIS A 41 -11.22 -8.51 0.87
C HIS A 41 -11.01 -7.02 0.62
N LEU A 42 -10.14 -6.65 -0.32
CA LEU A 42 -9.63 -5.28 -0.49
C LEU A 42 -10.69 -4.16 -0.45
N PRO A 43 -11.80 -4.20 -1.21
CA PRO A 43 -12.87 -3.21 -1.08
C PRO A 43 -13.46 -3.06 0.34
N LEU A 44 -13.54 -4.15 1.11
CA LEU A 44 -13.98 -4.10 2.51
C LEU A 44 -12.87 -3.53 3.40
N GLU A 45 -11.61 -3.86 3.13
CA GLU A 45 -10.46 -3.28 3.85
C GLU A 45 -10.41 -1.75 3.67
N TRP A 46 -10.63 -1.27 2.43
CA TRP A 46 -10.65 0.16 2.10
C TRP A 46 -11.85 0.88 2.73
N VAL A 47 -13.04 0.28 2.68
CA VAL A 47 -14.20 0.84 3.38
C VAL A 47 -14.01 0.83 4.89
N GLY A 48 -13.38 -0.20 5.44
CA GLY A 48 -12.96 -0.26 6.83
C GLY A 48 -12.06 0.91 7.18
N LEU A 49 -10.99 1.14 6.42
CA LEU A 49 -10.10 2.29 6.60
C LEU A 49 -10.85 3.63 6.59
N ARG A 50 -11.79 3.81 5.64
CA ARG A 50 -12.58 5.03 5.54
C ARG A 50 -13.45 5.28 6.76
N LEU A 51 -14.18 4.25 7.19
CA LEU A 51 -15.00 4.31 8.41
C LEU A 51 -14.16 4.70 9.62
N MET A 52 -12.94 4.17 9.72
CA MET A 52 -12.05 4.45 10.84
C MET A 52 -11.53 5.88 10.81
N ALA A 53 -11.11 6.39 9.65
CA ALA A 53 -10.71 7.79 9.50
C ALA A 53 -11.87 8.77 9.79
N GLU A 54 -13.13 8.36 9.60
CA GLU A 54 -14.30 9.15 9.97
C GLU A 54 -14.62 9.09 11.48
N ILE A 55 -14.42 7.94 12.12
CA ILE A 55 -14.72 7.72 13.56
C ILE A 55 -13.61 8.28 14.45
N PHE A 56 -12.36 8.13 14.05
CA PHE A 56 -11.17 8.52 14.80
C PHE A 56 -10.51 9.71 14.08
N PRO A 57 -10.74 10.95 14.55
CA PRO A 57 -10.18 12.13 13.91
C PRO A 57 -8.65 12.11 13.98
N ALA A 58 -8.01 12.45 12.86
CA ALA A 58 -6.56 12.52 12.74
C ALA A 58 -6.01 13.76 13.48
N ASP A 59 -5.86 13.67 14.79
CA ASP A 59 -5.39 14.77 15.64
C ASP A 59 -3.91 14.60 16.06
N ASP A 60 -3.39 13.38 15.98
CA ASP A 60 -2.01 13.07 16.37
C ASP A 60 -1.00 13.34 15.26
N ARG A 61 0.26 13.55 15.66
CA ARG A 61 1.37 13.74 14.74
C ARG A 61 2.61 13.03 15.24
N VAL A 62 3.11 12.09 14.43
CA VAL A 62 4.29 11.28 14.73
C VAL A 62 5.40 11.63 13.76
N GLU A 63 6.56 12.00 14.29
CA GLU A 63 7.75 12.35 13.52
C GLU A 63 8.85 11.32 13.84
N LEU A 64 9.29 10.59 12.82
CA LEU A 64 10.30 9.54 12.89
C LEU A 64 11.47 9.91 11.99
N SER A 65 12.68 9.45 12.32
CA SER A 65 13.88 9.76 11.55
C SER A 65 14.74 8.52 11.33
N GLY A 66 15.41 8.47 10.18
CA GLY A 66 16.20 7.33 9.74
C GLY A 66 15.33 6.21 9.16
N ARG A 67 15.88 5.00 9.10
CA ARG A 67 15.16 3.82 8.64
C ARG A 67 14.27 3.28 9.75
N ILE A 68 12.97 3.26 9.51
CA ILE A 68 11.97 2.70 10.39
C ILE A 68 11.62 1.30 9.88
N VAL A 69 11.79 0.31 10.75
CA VAL A 69 11.45 -1.09 10.45
C VAL A 69 10.21 -1.46 11.25
N VAL A 70 9.18 -1.93 10.56
CA VAL A 70 8.01 -2.57 11.17
C VAL A 70 8.25 -4.07 11.11
N PRO A 71 8.50 -4.73 12.26
CA PRO A 71 8.93 -6.11 12.25
C PRO A 71 7.84 -7.08 11.79
N GLU A 72 8.27 -8.29 11.46
CA GLU A 72 7.42 -9.37 10.99
C GLU A 72 6.14 -9.54 11.82
N GLY A 73 4.99 -9.60 11.14
CA GLY A 73 3.66 -9.79 11.71
C GLY A 73 3.14 -8.64 12.57
N GLN A 74 3.91 -7.56 12.76
CA GLN A 74 3.48 -6.46 13.61
C GLN A 74 2.51 -5.53 12.90
N VAL A 75 1.50 -5.09 13.65
CA VAL A 75 0.54 -4.10 13.20
C VAL A 75 0.80 -2.77 13.93
N ARG A 76 0.71 -1.69 13.17
CA ARG A 76 0.82 -0.31 13.65
C ARG A 76 -0.34 0.49 13.11
N ILE A 77 -1.11 1.09 14.01
CA ILE A 77 -2.22 1.99 13.67
C ILE A 77 -1.94 3.33 14.32
N VAL A 78 -2.07 4.41 13.55
CA VAL A 78 -1.90 5.79 14.02
C VAL A 78 -3.10 6.61 13.58
N ASP A 79 -3.79 7.23 14.53
CA ASP A 79 -4.93 8.14 14.36
C ASP A 79 -4.47 9.58 14.13
N GLY A 80 -3.63 9.75 13.11
CA GLY A 80 -2.96 11.02 12.87
C GLY A 80 -2.09 11.02 11.62
N ASP A 81 -1.26 12.06 11.51
CA ASP A 81 -0.22 12.14 10.49
C ASP A 81 1.07 11.47 10.97
N VAL A 82 1.75 10.76 10.06
CA VAL A 82 3.06 10.15 10.29
C VAL A 82 4.03 10.69 9.26
N THR A 83 5.15 11.25 9.72
CA THR A 83 6.27 11.63 8.88
C THR A 83 7.48 10.78 9.22
N VAL A 84 8.07 10.13 8.22
CA VAL A 84 9.33 9.38 8.30
C VAL A 84 10.36 10.14 7.48
N ASP A 85 11.30 10.79 8.15
CA ASP A 85 12.47 11.36 7.51
C ASP A 85 13.52 10.28 7.27
N GLY A 86 13.30 9.48 6.22
CA GLY A 86 14.10 8.32 5.87
C GLY A 86 13.25 7.24 5.17
N ASP A 87 13.62 5.99 5.39
CA ASP A 87 12.95 4.83 4.77
C ASP A 87 11.93 4.22 5.74
N LEU A 88 10.84 3.68 5.20
CA LEU A 88 9.92 2.80 5.91
C LEU A 88 10.01 1.39 5.32
N LEU A 89 10.47 0.43 6.12
CA LEU A 89 10.57 -0.98 5.76
C LEU A 89 9.53 -1.79 6.53
N LEU A 90 8.70 -2.53 5.81
CA LEU A 90 7.78 -3.53 6.37
C LEU A 90 8.36 -4.92 6.12
N GLU A 91 8.56 -5.68 7.19
CA GLU A 91 8.91 -7.11 7.09
C GLU A 91 7.64 -7.96 6.83
N ASP A 92 7.80 -9.27 6.64
CA ASP A 92 6.69 -10.15 6.27
C ASP A 92 5.48 -10.04 7.22
N GLY A 93 4.28 -9.95 6.65
CA GLY A 93 3.03 -9.80 7.39
C GLY A 93 2.89 -8.50 8.20
N ALA A 94 3.85 -7.56 8.12
CA ALA A 94 3.78 -6.29 8.82
C ALA A 94 2.68 -5.40 8.23
N ARG A 95 2.01 -4.62 9.08
CA ARG A 95 0.90 -3.76 8.67
C ARG A 95 1.04 -2.37 9.26
N VAL A 96 0.90 -1.35 8.44
CA VAL A 96 0.91 0.06 8.84
C VAL A 96 -0.35 0.73 8.33
N MET A 97 -1.09 1.36 9.25
CA MET A 97 -2.32 2.09 8.93
C MET A 97 -2.27 3.47 9.58
N VAL A 98 -2.36 4.51 8.75
CA VAL A 98 -2.26 5.90 9.18
C VAL A 98 -3.54 6.62 8.77
N LEU A 99 -4.40 6.95 9.73
CA LEU A 99 -5.72 7.53 9.39
C LEU A 99 -5.62 8.93 8.76
N GLY A 100 -4.50 9.64 8.99
CA GLY A 100 -4.14 10.87 8.29
C GLY A 100 -3.19 10.65 7.11
N THR A 101 -2.12 11.43 7.04
CA THR A 101 -1.11 11.39 5.97
C THR A 101 0.11 10.61 6.42
N LEU A 102 0.54 9.62 5.62
CA LEU A 102 1.83 8.96 5.74
C LEU A 102 2.82 9.61 4.75
N THR A 103 3.80 10.35 5.27
CA THR A 103 4.86 11.00 4.48
C THR A 103 6.19 10.29 4.73
N ILE A 104 6.87 9.87 3.67
CA ILE A 104 8.16 9.18 3.72
C ILE A 104 9.12 9.92 2.79
N THR A 105 10.17 10.54 3.33
CA THR A 105 11.11 11.33 2.50
C THR A 105 12.07 10.46 1.68
N GLY A 106 12.28 9.21 2.12
CA GLY A 106 13.02 8.16 1.41
C GLY A 106 12.07 7.15 0.78
N SER A 107 12.41 5.86 0.93
CA SER A 107 11.70 4.79 0.24
C SER A 107 10.68 4.07 1.13
N LEU A 108 9.51 3.77 0.57
CA LEU A 108 8.57 2.81 1.13
C LEU A 108 8.91 1.42 0.61
N VAL A 109 9.29 0.48 1.48
CA VAL A 109 9.72 -0.86 1.09
C VAL A 109 8.89 -1.90 1.83
N ALA A 110 8.04 -2.61 1.10
CA ALA A 110 7.35 -3.82 1.54
C ALA A 110 7.68 -4.93 0.51
N PRO A 111 8.65 -5.81 0.77
CA PRO A 111 9.14 -6.78 -0.21
C PRO A 111 8.05 -7.70 -0.80
N THR A 112 8.34 -8.30 -1.96
CA THR A 112 7.42 -9.12 -2.79
C THR A 112 6.70 -10.21 -2.01
N ASP A 113 7.44 -10.97 -1.20
CA ASP A 113 6.90 -12.09 -0.41
C ASP A 113 6.29 -11.63 0.91
N SER A 114 6.43 -10.34 1.23
CA SER A 114 5.88 -9.79 2.44
C SER A 114 4.38 -9.65 2.27
N TYR A 115 3.63 -10.38 3.08
CA TYR A 115 2.18 -10.29 3.13
C TYR A 115 1.68 -9.00 3.81
N SER A 116 2.37 -7.90 3.53
CA SER A 116 2.30 -6.63 4.20
C SER A 116 1.17 -5.76 3.71
N LEU A 117 0.74 -4.83 4.56
CA LEU A 117 -0.26 -3.83 4.24
C LEU A 117 0.23 -2.44 4.60
N VAL A 118 0.11 -1.50 3.66
CA VAL A 118 0.30 -0.07 3.92
C VAL A 118 -1.00 0.65 3.56
N ALA A 119 -1.62 1.29 4.53
CA ALA A 119 -2.83 2.07 4.31
C ALA A 119 -2.70 3.47 4.90
N ALA A 120 -3.21 4.47 4.18
CA ALA A 120 -3.35 5.80 4.77
C ALA A 120 -4.54 6.61 4.23
N GLY A 121 -4.85 7.74 4.87
CA GLY A 121 -5.67 8.77 4.23
C GLY A 121 -5.01 9.26 2.93
N ARG A 122 -3.71 9.57 3.01
CA ARG A 122 -2.84 9.91 1.88
C ARG A 122 -1.44 9.32 2.08
N ILE A 123 -0.83 8.84 1.01
CA ILE A 123 0.56 8.32 1.02
C ILE A 123 1.44 9.22 0.17
N GLU A 124 2.53 9.71 0.74
CA GLU A 124 3.61 10.41 0.05
C GLU A 124 4.92 9.65 0.27
N CYS A 125 5.62 9.29 -0.79
CA CYS A 125 6.93 8.62 -0.71
C CYS A 125 7.87 9.15 -1.79
N ARG A 126 9.20 8.99 -1.69
CA ARG A 126 10.09 9.32 -2.82
C ARG A 126 10.00 8.25 -3.90
N ASP A 127 10.24 7.02 -3.50
CA ASP A 127 10.16 5.79 -4.28
C ASP A 127 9.46 4.73 -3.43
N GLY A 128 8.95 3.67 -4.05
CA GLY A 128 8.49 2.55 -3.26
C GLY A 128 8.32 1.24 -4.00
N VAL A 129 8.20 0.19 -3.20
CA VAL A 129 7.87 -1.16 -3.66
C VAL A 129 6.94 -1.80 -2.65
N THR A 130 5.91 -2.51 -3.15
CA THR A 130 5.01 -3.29 -2.30
C THR A 130 4.68 -4.63 -2.95
N GLY A 131 4.84 -5.68 -2.15
CA GLY A 131 4.52 -7.05 -2.50
C GLY A 131 3.03 -7.38 -2.52
N ARG A 132 2.22 -6.71 -1.70
CA ARG A 132 0.81 -7.10 -1.54
C ARG A 132 -0.13 -5.91 -1.56
N THR A 133 -0.42 -5.33 -0.40
CA THR A 133 -1.54 -4.40 -0.23
C THR A 133 -1.05 -2.98 0.00
N ILE A 134 -1.45 -2.05 -0.87
CA ILE A 134 -1.30 -0.62 -0.63
C ILE A 134 -2.60 0.10 -0.89
N MET A 135 -3.06 0.92 0.05
CA MET A 135 -4.31 1.64 -0.13
C MET A 135 -4.28 3.06 0.40
N ALA A 136 -4.96 3.96 -0.30
CA ALA A 136 -5.17 5.32 0.15
C ALA A 136 -6.63 5.76 0.00
N LEU A 137 -7.15 6.53 0.95
CA LEU A 137 -8.49 7.11 0.85
C LEU A 137 -8.55 8.25 -0.17
N GLN A 138 -7.44 8.94 -0.38
CA GLN A 138 -7.38 10.12 -1.25
C GLN A 138 -6.40 9.93 -2.41
N SER A 139 -5.12 9.74 -2.11
CA SER A 139 -4.10 9.64 -3.14
C SER A 139 -2.82 8.96 -2.66
N ILE A 140 -2.08 8.45 -3.63
CA ILE A 140 -0.69 8.03 -3.51
C ILE A 140 0.15 8.94 -4.41
N HIS A 141 1.22 9.52 -3.85
CA HIS A 141 2.16 10.36 -4.58
C HIS A 141 3.58 9.88 -4.37
N CYS A 142 4.23 9.36 -5.42
CA CYS A 142 5.64 9.01 -5.39
C CYS A 142 6.37 9.51 -6.65
N PRO A 143 7.09 10.66 -6.58
CA PRO A 143 7.65 11.33 -7.76
C PRO A 143 8.80 10.57 -8.40
N GLY A 144 9.43 9.63 -7.69
CA GLY A 144 10.38 8.67 -8.23
C GLY A 144 9.68 7.48 -8.88
N THR A 145 10.15 6.28 -8.56
CA THR A 145 9.65 5.02 -9.13
C THR A 145 8.92 4.20 -8.08
N PHE A 146 7.71 3.76 -8.42
CA PHE A 146 6.91 2.88 -7.58
C PHE A 146 6.63 1.56 -8.30
N PHE A 147 6.88 0.46 -7.60
CA PHE A 147 6.67 -0.89 -8.12
C PHE A 147 5.62 -1.63 -7.28
N LEU A 148 4.55 -2.05 -7.93
CA LEU A 148 3.65 -3.07 -7.41
C LEU A 148 4.19 -4.42 -7.89
N SER A 149 4.83 -5.18 -7.00
CA SER A 149 5.54 -6.43 -7.31
C SER A 149 4.83 -7.71 -6.81
N SER A 150 4.06 -8.44 -7.62
CA SER A 150 3.26 -9.66 -7.31
C SER A 150 2.04 -9.82 -8.26
N ASP A 151 1.57 -11.05 -8.38
CA ASP A 151 0.35 -11.46 -9.04
C ASP A 151 -0.94 -11.22 -8.23
N HIS A 152 -0.87 -10.66 -7.02
CA HIS A 152 -2.01 -10.49 -6.11
C HIS A 152 -2.10 -9.07 -5.50
N HIS A 153 -1.81 -8.04 -6.30
CA HIS A 153 -1.87 -6.68 -5.78
C HIS A 153 -3.26 -6.19 -5.45
N ASP A 154 -3.46 -6.06 -4.16
CA ASP A 154 -4.56 -5.33 -3.60
C ASP A 154 -4.16 -3.85 -3.46
N SER A 155 -4.15 -3.13 -4.59
CA SER A 155 -3.86 -1.70 -4.62
C SER A 155 -5.08 -0.87 -4.96
N ILE A 156 -5.42 0.10 -4.12
CA ILE A 156 -6.63 0.93 -4.29
C ILE A 156 -6.41 2.37 -3.81
N ALA A 157 -6.71 3.33 -4.67
CA ALA A 157 -6.73 4.75 -4.32
C ALA A 157 -7.49 5.54 -5.41
N PRO A 158 -8.17 6.65 -5.07
CA PRO A 158 -8.79 7.49 -6.10
C PRO A 158 -7.79 8.11 -7.08
N LEU A 159 -6.56 8.38 -6.65
CA LEU A 159 -5.53 8.99 -7.48
C LEU A 159 -4.15 8.42 -7.18
N TYR A 160 -3.45 7.99 -8.22
CA TYR A 160 -2.00 7.80 -8.20
C TYR A 160 -1.31 8.88 -9.02
N THR A 161 -0.27 9.51 -8.45
CA THR A 161 0.60 10.46 -9.15
C THR A 161 2.07 10.11 -8.92
N GLY A 162 2.92 10.29 -9.92
CA GLY A 162 4.34 9.98 -9.75
C GLY A 162 5.22 10.16 -10.98
N GLY A 163 6.47 9.72 -10.88
CA GLY A 163 7.39 9.66 -12.02
C GLY A 163 7.12 8.41 -12.85
N VAL A 164 7.45 7.26 -12.27
CA VAL A 164 7.31 5.95 -12.90
C VAL A 164 6.42 5.06 -12.03
N LEU A 165 5.42 4.43 -12.66
CA LEU A 165 4.63 3.36 -12.05
C LEU A 165 4.86 2.07 -12.83
N VAL A 166 5.20 1.00 -12.13
CA VAL A 166 5.31 -0.35 -12.67
C VAL A 166 4.22 -1.20 -12.01
N ASP A 167 3.22 -1.62 -12.79
CA ASP A 167 2.03 -2.33 -12.33
C ASP A 167 1.50 -3.33 -13.39
N PHE A 168 2.35 -4.29 -13.75
CA PHE A 168 2.03 -5.35 -14.70
C PHE A 168 1.60 -6.63 -13.96
N MET A 169 0.74 -7.47 -14.56
CA MET A 169 0.02 -8.64 -14.03
C MET A 169 -1.44 -8.35 -13.62
N TRP A 170 -1.66 -7.52 -12.59
CA TRP A 170 -2.99 -7.09 -12.16
C TRP A 170 -3.00 -5.58 -11.98
N PRO A 171 -3.58 -4.83 -12.93
CA PRO A 171 -3.56 -3.38 -12.86
C PRO A 171 -4.14 -2.89 -11.55
N ALA A 172 -3.46 -1.93 -10.94
CA ALA A 172 -3.92 -1.30 -9.71
C ALA A 172 -5.33 -0.73 -9.87
N GLN A 173 -6.14 -0.83 -8.82
CA GLN A 173 -7.47 -0.24 -8.77
C GLN A 173 -7.39 1.25 -8.43
N PHE A 174 -6.70 1.99 -9.28
CA PHE A 174 -6.66 3.44 -9.23
C PHE A 174 -7.71 4.04 -10.18
N ASP A 175 -8.58 4.93 -9.68
CA ASP A 175 -9.57 5.60 -10.54
C ASP A 175 -8.88 6.48 -11.58
N ARG A 176 -7.75 7.09 -11.20
CA ARG A 176 -6.91 7.93 -12.07
C ARG A 176 -5.43 7.70 -11.80
N VAL A 177 -4.65 7.62 -12.88
CA VAL A 177 -3.18 7.51 -12.84
C VAL A 177 -2.55 8.64 -13.65
N GLU A 178 -1.68 9.41 -13.02
CA GLU A 178 -0.95 10.54 -13.62
C GLU A 178 0.56 10.37 -13.41
N VAL A 179 1.22 9.75 -14.38
CA VAL A 179 2.65 9.45 -14.33
C VAL A 179 3.35 9.83 -15.62
N ALA A 180 4.66 10.07 -15.54
CA ALA A 180 5.48 10.30 -16.73
C ALA A 180 5.70 8.99 -17.52
N THR A 181 5.78 7.86 -16.81
CA THR A 181 5.91 6.52 -17.41
C THR A 181 5.08 5.52 -16.62
N ARG A 182 4.28 4.72 -17.32
CA ARG A 182 3.57 3.57 -16.75
C ARG A 182 3.98 2.31 -17.50
N VAL A 183 4.59 1.37 -16.81
CA VAL A 183 4.80 0.01 -17.32
C VAL A 183 3.68 -0.84 -16.77
N THR A 184 2.79 -1.27 -17.66
CA THR A 184 1.68 -2.15 -17.34
C THR A 184 1.67 -3.29 -18.35
N GLY A 185 1.16 -4.44 -17.93
CA GLY A 185 1.05 -5.65 -18.73
C GLY A 185 -0.15 -6.42 -18.21
N GLY A 186 -0.98 -6.91 -19.12
CA GLY A 186 -2.06 -7.81 -18.72
C GLY A 186 -1.49 -9.16 -18.28
N ILE A 187 -2.32 -10.00 -17.65
CA ILE A 187 -1.93 -11.37 -17.29
C ILE A 187 -1.41 -12.21 -18.48
N GLU A 188 -1.75 -11.79 -19.71
CA GLU A 188 -1.37 -12.48 -20.96
C GLU A 188 -0.08 -11.95 -21.60
N GLU A 189 0.40 -10.75 -21.22
CA GLU A 189 1.57 -10.12 -21.84
C GLU A 189 2.28 -9.22 -20.83
N ILE A 190 3.29 -9.79 -20.17
CA ILE A 190 4.17 -9.09 -19.26
C ILE A 190 5.43 -8.64 -20.02
N ASP A 191 5.67 -7.33 -20.08
CA ASP A 191 6.88 -6.74 -20.67
C ASP A 191 7.96 -6.57 -19.59
N TYR A 192 8.67 -7.66 -19.31
CA TYR A 192 9.72 -7.70 -18.30
C TYR A 192 10.91 -6.80 -18.64
N ASP A 193 11.27 -6.67 -19.92
CA ASP A 193 12.36 -5.79 -20.36
C ASP A 193 12.03 -4.33 -20.06
N ALA A 194 10.79 -3.90 -20.34
CA ALA A 194 10.33 -2.57 -19.97
C ALA A 194 10.31 -2.36 -18.45
N ALA A 195 9.92 -3.38 -17.67
CA ALA A 195 9.94 -3.33 -16.21
C ALA A 195 11.36 -3.18 -15.67
N VAL A 196 12.31 -4.02 -16.08
CA VAL A 196 13.72 -3.93 -15.69
C VAL A 196 14.31 -2.57 -16.04
N ALA A 197 14.04 -2.07 -17.25
CA ALA A 197 14.50 -0.76 -17.68
C ALA A 197 13.91 0.38 -16.84
N ALA A 198 12.61 0.32 -16.53
CA ALA A 198 11.91 1.31 -15.72
C ALA A 198 12.36 1.31 -14.25
N LEU A 199 12.58 0.12 -13.68
CA LEU A 199 13.11 -0.05 -12.32
C LEU A 199 14.61 0.25 -12.24
N ALA A 200 15.30 0.33 -13.39
CA ALA A 200 16.74 0.52 -13.51
C ALA A 200 17.53 -0.45 -12.60
N ILE A 201 17.18 -1.72 -12.68
CA ILE A 201 17.82 -2.85 -12.00
C ILE A 201 18.59 -3.72 -13.01
N PRO A 202 19.56 -4.55 -12.58
CA PRO A 202 20.15 -5.54 -13.48
C PRO A 202 19.10 -6.55 -13.96
N GLU A 203 19.33 -7.13 -15.13
CA GLU A 203 18.57 -8.29 -15.60
C GLU A 203 18.77 -9.46 -14.61
N PRO A 204 17.70 -10.17 -14.21
CA PRO A 204 17.80 -11.36 -13.37
C PRO A 204 18.65 -12.46 -14.04
N GLU A 205 19.43 -13.22 -13.27
CA GLU A 205 20.38 -14.21 -13.82
C GLU A 205 19.69 -15.49 -14.37
N ASP A 206 18.46 -15.80 -13.96
CA ASP A 206 17.82 -17.11 -14.19
C ASP A 206 16.39 -17.06 -14.78
N ASP A 207 16.00 -15.99 -15.49
CA ASP A 207 14.60 -15.75 -15.91
C ASP A 207 13.59 -15.82 -14.73
N ASP A 208 14.07 -15.72 -13.49
CA ASP A 208 13.27 -15.73 -12.28
C ASP A 208 12.75 -14.32 -12.02
N TRP A 209 11.68 -13.99 -12.75
CA TRP A 209 11.07 -12.68 -12.72
C TRP A 209 10.30 -12.40 -11.43
N ASP A 210 10.08 -13.41 -10.60
CA ASP A 210 9.46 -13.28 -9.28
C ASP A 210 10.39 -12.47 -8.32
N ASP A 211 11.69 -12.43 -8.61
CA ASP A 211 12.70 -11.72 -7.83
C ASP A 211 12.79 -10.21 -8.10
N LEU A 212 12.11 -9.67 -9.13
CA LEU A 212 12.21 -8.24 -9.47
C LEU A 212 11.89 -7.34 -8.28
N GLY A 213 10.89 -7.71 -7.46
CA GLY A 213 10.50 -6.95 -6.27
C GLY A 213 11.61 -6.92 -5.22
N SER A 214 12.25 -8.07 -4.99
CA SER A 214 13.37 -8.23 -4.05
C SER A 214 14.62 -7.47 -4.51
N ILE A 215 14.96 -7.54 -5.80
CA ILE A 215 16.08 -6.79 -6.39
C ILE A 215 15.85 -5.28 -6.26
N TYR A 216 14.64 -4.82 -6.60
CA TYR A 216 14.30 -3.40 -6.51
C TYR A 216 14.25 -2.91 -5.05
N ALA A 217 13.69 -3.70 -4.13
CA ALA A 217 13.73 -3.41 -2.69
C ALA A 217 15.17 -3.25 -2.18
N ALA A 218 16.07 -4.16 -2.55
CA ALA A 218 17.48 -4.09 -2.18
C ALA A 218 18.16 -2.83 -2.74
N LYS A 219 17.88 -2.47 -4.00
CA LYS A 219 18.35 -1.21 -4.60
C LYS A 219 17.89 0.01 -3.82
N LEU A 220 16.61 0.09 -3.44
CA LEU A 220 16.07 1.21 -2.67
C LEU A 220 16.78 1.34 -1.32
N LEU A 221 16.96 0.24 -0.60
CA LEU A 221 17.61 0.22 0.71
C LEU A 221 19.12 0.48 0.65
N ALA A 222 19.78 0.25 -0.48
CA ALA A 222 21.20 0.55 -0.70
C ALA A 222 21.47 2.02 -1.06
N SER A 223 20.45 2.75 -1.54
CA SER A 223 20.59 4.16 -1.96
C SER A 223 20.81 5.16 -0.83
N VAL A 224 20.73 4.70 0.43
CA VAL A 224 20.88 5.50 1.64
C VAL A 224 22.11 5.00 2.42
N SER A 225 23.29 5.45 1.98
CA SER A 225 24.58 5.29 2.69
C SER A 225 25.41 6.55 2.57
#